data_AF-A0A2V7MLN0-F1
#
_entry.id   AF-A0A2V7MLN0-F1
#
_cell.length_a   1.000
_cell.length_b   1.000
_cell.length_c   1.000
_cell.angle_alpha   90.00
_cell.angle_beta   90.00
_cell.angle_gamma   90.00
#
_symmetry.space_group_name_H-M   'P 1'
#
loop_
_entity.id
_entity.type
_entity.pdbx_description
1 polymer ?
#
loop_
_entity_poly.entity_id
_entity_poly.type
_entity_poly.pdbx_seq_one_letter_code
_entity_poly.pdbx_strand_id
1 'polypeptide(L)'
;MKRWLLAAGLVAGATLRGSQEPRRWVALDGRDWTQFAPKEKQAYVLGFLAGAANAAANTPDTAVLRRTVDSLYRAGALQFPFGHMVYATQLDEFYWWDNHVPVPLYIALSSINQGLRQPQHDP
;
A
#
# COMPACT_ATOMS: atom_id res chain seq x y z
N MET A 1 44.16 -50.50 -22.66
CA MET A 1 43.16 -50.39 -21.57
C MET A 1 43.57 -49.28 -20.60
N LYS A 2 42.95 -48.10 -20.66
CA LYS A 2 42.56 -47.31 -19.46
C LYS A 2 41.71 -46.12 -19.93
N ARG A 3 40.45 -46.11 -19.52
CA ARG A 3 39.50 -44.99 -19.64
C ARG A 3 39.89 -43.91 -18.63
N TRP A 4 39.78 -42.65 -19.01
CA TRP A 4 39.62 -41.54 -18.06
C TRP A 4 38.44 -40.67 -18.49
N LEU A 5 37.56 -40.43 -17.54
CA LEU A 5 36.29 -39.72 -17.63
C LEU A 5 36.51 -38.21 -17.41
N LEU A 6 35.78 -37.42 -18.21
CA LEU A 6 35.04 -36.19 -17.91
C LEU A 6 35.58 -35.20 -16.84
N ALA A 7 35.72 -33.94 -17.26
CA ALA A 7 35.34 -32.75 -16.48
C ALA A 7 34.84 -31.69 -17.48
N ALA A 8 33.54 -31.44 -17.58
CA ALA A 8 32.78 -30.48 -16.79
C ALA A 8 33.25 -29.02 -17.03
N GLY A 9 32.57 -28.33 -17.93
CA GLY A 9 32.72 -26.90 -18.18
C GLY A 9 31.36 -26.27 -18.49
N LEU A 10 30.48 -26.25 -17.47
CA LEU A 10 29.18 -25.61 -17.54
C LEU A 10 29.35 -24.15 -17.13
N VAL A 11 29.67 -23.25 -18.08
CA VAL A 11 29.62 -21.81 -17.83
C VAL A 11 28.18 -21.36 -18.06
N ALA A 12 27.34 -21.62 -17.06
CA ALA A 12 26.06 -20.96 -16.93
C ALA A 12 26.34 -19.48 -16.65
N GLY A 13 26.23 -18.64 -17.67
CA GLY A 13 26.14 -17.19 -17.53
C GLY A 13 24.82 -16.82 -16.87
N ALA A 14 24.71 -17.01 -15.56
CA ALA A 14 23.68 -16.40 -14.76
C ALA A 14 24.05 -14.93 -14.53
N THR A 15 23.75 -14.09 -15.52
CA THR A 15 23.82 -12.64 -15.35
C THR A 15 22.85 -12.21 -14.26
N LEU A 16 23.43 -11.79 -13.13
CA LEU A 16 22.97 -10.72 -12.25
C LEU A 16 21.44 -10.64 -12.09
N ARG A 17 20.90 -11.39 -11.12
CA ARG A 17 19.73 -10.89 -10.39
C ARG A 17 20.17 -9.61 -9.69
N GLY A 18 19.97 -8.47 -10.35
CA GLY A 18 20.00 -7.19 -9.68
C GLY A 18 19.03 -7.27 -8.51
N SER A 19 19.54 -7.23 -7.30
CA SER A 19 18.75 -6.95 -6.13
C SER A 19 18.18 -5.55 -6.31
N GLN A 20 17.06 -5.43 -7.03
CA GLN A 20 16.24 -4.23 -6.94
C GLN A 20 15.90 -4.11 -5.46
N GLU A 21 16.44 -3.07 -4.81
CA GLU A 21 15.94 -2.67 -3.50
C GLU A 21 14.42 -2.62 -3.60
N PRO A 22 13.68 -3.27 -2.68
CA PRO A 22 12.24 -3.19 -2.66
C PRO A 22 11.85 -1.71 -2.74
N ARG A 23 11.10 -1.33 -3.79
CA ARG A 23 10.67 0.06 -3.95
C ARG A 23 9.99 0.50 -2.67
N ARG A 24 10.46 1.61 -2.10
CA ARG A 24 9.92 2.14 -0.85
C ARG A 24 8.43 2.41 -1.06
N TRP A 25 7.60 1.94 -0.14
CA TRP A 25 6.14 2.05 -0.26
C TRP A 25 5.66 3.50 -0.43
N VAL A 26 6.43 4.48 0.05
CA VAL A 26 6.18 5.92 -0.10
C VAL A 26 6.35 6.44 -1.52
N ALA A 27 7.04 5.69 -2.39
CA ALA A 27 7.29 6.06 -3.78
C ALA A 27 6.30 5.39 -4.76
N LEU A 28 5.36 4.58 -4.26
CA LEU A 28 4.36 3.92 -5.09
C LEU A 28 3.33 4.95 -5.56
N ASP A 29 2.99 4.89 -6.85
CA ASP A 29 2.07 5.82 -7.52
C ASP A 29 1.00 5.08 -8.35
N GLY A 30 0.29 5.80 -9.22
CA GLY A 30 -0.77 5.22 -10.06
C GLY A 30 -0.29 4.15 -11.04
N ARG A 31 0.99 4.18 -11.45
CA ARG A 31 1.58 3.15 -12.32
C ARG A 31 1.72 1.83 -11.59
N ASP A 32 2.06 1.88 -10.31
CA ASP A 32 2.13 0.70 -9.47
C ASP A 32 0.72 0.20 -9.11
N TRP A 33 -0.18 1.13 -8.75
CA TRP A 33 -1.56 0.80 -8.39
C TRP A 33 -2.31 0.04 -9.49
N THR A 34 -2.15 0.47 -10.74
CA THR A 34 -2.78 -0.17 -11.91
C THR A 34 -2.23 -1.58 -12.19
N GLN A 35 -1.00 -1.87 -11.74
CA GLN A 35 -0.37 -3.19 -11.88
C GLN A 35 -0.66 -4.12 -10.70
N PHE A 36 -1.09 -3.59 -9.57
CA PHE A 36 -1.41 -4.40 -8.40
C PHE A 36 -2.59 -5.35 -8.64
N ALA A 37 -2.38 -6.60 -8.28
CA ALA A 37 -3.45 -7.56 -8.11
C ALA A 37 -4.40 -7.11 -6.99
N PRO A 38 -5.67 -7.56 -6.98
CA PRO A 38 -6.64 -7.17 -5.97
C PRO A 38 -6.16 -7.37 -4.51
N LYS A 39 -5.42 -8.45 -4.24
CA LYS A 39 -4.85 -8.72 -2.92
C LYS A 39 -3.76 -7.72 -2.52
N GLU A 40 -2.97 -7.22 -3.47
CA GLU A 40 -1.91 -6.24 -3.23
C GLU A 40 -2.51 -4.86 -2.94
N LYS A 41 -3.54 -4.47 -3.70
CA LYS A 41 -4.35 -3.27 -3.41
C LYS A 41 -4.90 -3.30 -1.99
N GLN A 42 -5.52 -4.43 -1.61
CA GLN A 42 -6.05 -4.64 -0.27
C GLN A 42 -4.95 -4.53 0.80
N ALA A 43 -3.82 -5.21 0.59
CA ALA A 43 -2.71 -5.20 1.55
C ALA A 43 -2.12 -3.79 1.74
N TYR A 44 -1.95 -3.03 0.66
CA TYR A 44 -1.47 -1.65 0.72
C TYR A 44 -2.40 -0.77 1.56
N VAL A 45 -3.70 -0.79 1.24
CA VAL A 45 -4.71 0.03 1.93
C VAL A 45 -4.83 -0.38 3.40
N LEU A 46 -4.92 -1.68 3.70
CA LEU A 46 -4.97 -2.16 5.09
C LEU A 46 -3.73 -1.75 5.88
N GLY A 47 -2.54 -1.86 5.29
CA GLY A 47 -1.29 -1.44 5.92
C GLY A 47 -1.28 0.06 6.22
N PHE A 48 -1.72 0.89 5.28
CA PHE A 48 -1.85 2.34 5.47
C PHE A 48 -2.82 2.69 6.60
N LEU A 49 -4.02 2.08 6.60
CA LEU A 49 -5.03 2.33 7.63
C LEU A 49 -4.57 1.86 9.02
N ALA A 50 -3.92 0.68 9.10
CA ALA A 50 -3.34 0.19 10.33
C ALA A 50 -2.25 1.13 10.87
N GLY A 51 -1.40 1.65 9.98
CA GLY A 51 -0.38 2.65 10.32
C GLY A 51 -0.99 3.94 10.86
N ALA A 52 -2.05 4.45 10.22
CA ALA A 52 -2.74 5.65 10.67
C ALA A 52 -3.44 5.47 12.03
N ALA A 53 -4.10 4.31 12.24
CA ALA A 53 -4.72 3.97 13.52
C ALA A 53 -3.67 3.83 14.63
N ASN A 54 -2.52 3.22 14.33
CA ASN A 54 -1.41 3.09 15.28
C ASN A 54 -0.80 4.46 15.63
N ALA A 55 -0.60 5.33 14.64
CA ALA A 55 -0.10 6.69 14.87
C ALA A 55 -1.06 7.52 15.73
N ALA A 56 -2.38 7.37 15.53
CA ALA A 56 -3.38 8.06 16.34
C ALA A 56 -3.43 7.59 17.80
N ALA A 57 -3.22 6.28 18.03
CA ALA A 57 -3.20 5.73 19.38
C ALA A 57 -1.87 5.98 20.13
N ASN A 58 -0.76 6.07 19.39
CA ASN A 58 0.58 6.39 19.89
C ASN A 58 1.01 5.55 21.12
N THR A 59 0.84 4.23 21.04
CA THR A 59 1.22 3.30 22.12
C THR A 59 1.76 1.99 21.55
N PRO A 60 2.84 1.43 22.10
CA PRO A 60 3.34 0.11 21.70
C PRO A 60 2.56 -1.06 22.33
N ASP A 61 1.72 -0.80 23.34
CA ASP A 61 0.88 -1.83 23.98
C ASP A 61 -0.33 -2.16 23.10
N THR A 62 -0.41 -3.40 22.64
CA THR A 62 -1.45 -3.87 21.70
C THR A 62 -2.85 -3.91 22.30
N ALA A 63 -2.99 -4.13 23.61
CA ALA A 63 -4.28 -4.11 24.29
C ALA A 63 -4.78 -2.68 24.48
N VAL A 64 -3.88 -1.74 24.78
CA VAL A 64 -4.21 -0.31 24.83
C VAL A 64 -4.54 0.20 23.43
N LEU A 65 -3.72 -0.12 22.42
CA LEU A 65 -3.92 0.22 21.02
C LEU A 65 -5.34 -0.13 20.56
N ARG A 66 -5.76 -1.39 20.77
CA ARG A 66 -7.09 -1.86 20.34
C ARG A 66 -8.21 -1.02 20.97
N ARG A 67 -8.15 -0.79 22.29
CA ARG A 67 -9.17 0.00 23.00
C ARG A 67 -9.20 1.46 22.54
N THR A 68 -8.03 2.06 22.31
CA THR A 68 -7.92 3.45 21.83
C THR A 68 -8.50 3.58 20.43
N VAL A 69 -8.14 2.69 19.49
CA VAL A 69 -8.68 2.69 18.13
C VAL A 69 -10.20 2.49 18.12
N ASP A 70 -10.71 1.53 18.91
CA ASP A 70 -12.16 1.30 19.06
C ASP A 70 -12.88 2.53 19.62
N SER A 71 -12.25 3.27 20.54
CA SER A 71 -12.79 4.52 21.10
C SER A 71 -12.81 5.64 20.07
N LEU A 72 -11.72 5.82 19.32
CA LEU A 72 -11.63 6.82 18.25
C LEU A 72 -12.67 6.56 17.16
N TYR A 73 -12.90 5.30 16.80
CA TYR A 73 -13.93 4.92 15.82
C TYR A 73 -15.32 5.34 16.30
N ARG A 74 -15.69 4.96 17.54
CA ARG A 74 -17.00 5.31 18.12
C ARG A 74 -17.21 6.81 18.30
N ALA A 75 -16.14 7.56 18.58
CA ALA A 75 -16.17 9.01 18.72
C ALA A 75 -16.20 9.75 17.37
N GLY A 76 -16.11 9.05 16.23
CA GLY A 76 -15.97 9.68 14.91
C GLY A 76 -14.66 10.44 14.74
N ALA A 77 -13.64 10.10 15.55
CA ALA A 77 -12.36 10.82 15.65
C ALA A 77 -11.22 10.13 14.89
N LEU A 78 -11.47 8.97 14.24
CA LEU A 78 -10.46 8.36 13.37
C LEU A 78 -10.18 9.26 12.17
N GLN A 79 -8.90 9.48 11.90
CA GLN A 79 -8.46 10.25 10.74
C GLN A 79 -8.94 9.60 9.43
N PHE A 80 -8.88 8.27 9.34
CA PHE A 80 -9.39 7.50 8.21
C PHE A 80 -10.52 6.58 8.69
N PRO A 81 -11.79 7.04 8.67
CA PRO A 81 -12.89 6.34 9.31
C PRO A 81 -13.56 5.27 8.43
N PHE A 82 -13.34 5.29 7.12
CA PHE A 82 -13.99 4.39 6.16
C PHE A 82 -13.29 3.03 6.02
N GLY A 83 -14.02 2.02 5.54
CA GLY A 83 -13.47 0.69 5.30
C GLY A 83 -12.48 0.65 4.13
N HIS A 84 -11.55 -0.31 4.16
CA HIS A 84 -10.50 -0.45 3.14
C HIS A 84 -11.04 -0.54 1.69
N MET A 85 -12.19 -1.19 1.48
CA MET A 85 -12.79 -1.29 0.15
C MET A 85 -13.19 0.08 -0.42
N VAL A 86 -13.66 1.01 0.42
CA VAL A 86 -14.00 2.38 -0.01
C VAL A 86 -12.75 3.06 -0.56
N TYR A 87 -11.65 3.01 0.18
CA TYR A 87 -10.39 3.60 -0.26
C TYR A 87 -9.80 2.93 -1.50
N ALA A 88 -9.88 1.61 -1.61
CA ALA A 88 -9.40 0.89 -2.79
C ALA A 88 -10.18 1.31 -4.05
N THR A 89 -11.52 1.33 -3.98
CA THR A 89 -12.37 1.78 -5.09
C THR A 89 -12.09 3.24 -5.45
N GLN A 90 -11.94 4.11 -4.45
CA GLN A 90 -11.64 5.53 -4.70
C GLN A 90 -10.25 5.75 -5.29
N LEU A 91 -9.26 4.90 -5.00
CA LEU A 91 -7.98 4.93 -5.69
C LEU A 91 -8.11 4.49 -7.15
N ASP A 92 -8.93 3.48 -7.45
CA ASP A 92 -9.23 3.10 -8.84
C ASP A 92 -9.85 4.27 -9.62
N GLU A 93 -10.81 4.99 -9.02
CA GLU A 93 -11.40 6.20 -9.61
C GLU A 93 -10.40 7.35 -9.72
N PHE A 94 -9.58 7.56 -8.70
CA PHE A 94 -8.58 8.63 -8.68
C PHE A 94 -7.57 8.46 -9.81
N TYR A 95 -7.03 7.25 -10.02
CA TYR A 95 -6.04 6.97 -11.06
C TYR A 95 -6.63 6.64 -12.43
N TRP A 96 -7.96 6.69 -12.58
CA TRP A 96 -8.58 6.66 -13.90
C TRP A 96 -8.12 7.83 -14.78
N TRP A 97 -7.75 8.96 -14.16
CA TRP A 97 -7.28 10.15 -14.86
C TRP A 97 -5.75 10.19 -14.97
N ASP A 98 -5.22 10.32 -16.19
CA ASP A 98 -3.78 10.29 -16.46
C ASP A 98 -2.97 11.35 -15.69
N ASN A 99 -3.55 12.53 -15.45
CA ASN A 99 -2.90 13.59 -14.68
C ASN A 99 -2.69 13.23 -13.20
N HIS A 100 -3.38 12.21 -12.68
CA HIS A 100 -3.24 11.74 -11.31
C HIS A 100 -2.20 10.63 -11.16
N VAL A 101 -1.82 9.95 -12.24
CA VAL A 101 -0.82 8.85 -12.23
C VAL A 101 0.46 9.16 -11.43
N PRO A 102 1.10 10.35 -11.54
CA PRO A 102 2.33 10.61 -10.80
C PRO A 102 2.13 10.92 -9.31
N VAL A 103 0.89 11.00 -8.82
CA VAL A 103 0.62 11.30 -7.41
C VAL A 103 0.91 10.06 -6.55
N PRO A 104 1.72 10.15 -5.48
CA PRO A 104 1.98 9.02 -4.60
C PRO A 104 0.72 8.50 -3.91
N LEU A 105 0.62 7.19 -3.72
CA LEU A 105 -0.57 6.53 -3.18
C LEU A 105 -1.00 7.07 -1.81
N TYR A 106 -0.07 7.35 -0.90
CA TYR A 106 -0.38 7.87 0.43
C TYR A 106 -0.92 9.31 0.40
N ILE A 107 -0.50 10.10 -0.60
CA ILE A 107 -1.03 11.45 -0.85
C ILE A 107 -2.44 11.33 -1.43
N ALA A 108 -2.64 10.45 -2.42
CA ALA A 108 -3.95 10.20 -3.01
C ALA A 108 -4.97 9.74 -1.94
N LEU A 109 -4.62 8.79 -1.08
CA LEU A 109 -5.46 8.35 0.04
C LEU A 109 -5.83 9.50 0.98
N SER A 110 -4.88 10.39 1.29
CA SER A 110 -5.15 11.56 2.14
C SER A 110 -6.12 12.53 1.47
N SER A 111 -5.95 12.79 0.18
CA SER A 111 -6.84 13.64 -0.63
C SER A 111 -8.24 13.04 -0.74
N ILE A 112 -8.34 11.75 -1.04
CA ILE A 112 -9.59 10.99 -1.10
C ILE A 112 -10.33 11.09 0.24
N ASN A 113 -9.63 10.84 1.35
CA ASN A 113 -10.24 10.93 2.68
C ASN A 113 -10.78 12.33 2.98
N GLN A 114 -10.09 13.39 2.56
CA GLN A 114 -10.60 14.75 2.68
C GLN A 114 -11.89 14.95 1.88
N GLY A 115 -11.94 14.46 0.64
CA GLY A 115 -13.13 14.50 -0.21
C GLY A 115 -14.31 13.72 0.39
N LEU A 116 -14.08 12.49 0.86
CA LEU A 116 -15.10 11.65 1.48
C LEU A 116 -15.68 12.23 2.78
N ARG A 117 -14.92 13.08 3.49
CA ARG A 117 -15.36 13.74 4.73
C ARG A 117 -16.09 15.06 4.47
N GLN A 118 -16.01 15.61 3.27
CA GLN A 118 -16.78 16.80 2.92
C GLN A 118 -18.21 16.38 2.57
N PRO A 119 -19.25 16.99 3.18
CA PRO A 119 -20.62 16.81 2.69
C PRO A 119 -20.66 17.32 1.24
N GLN A 120 -21.14 16.51 0.30
CA GLN A 120 -21.44 16.98 -1.05
C GLN A 120 -22.45 18.14 -0.92
N HIS A 121 -21.96 19.38 -1.03
CA HIS A 121 -22.81 20.52 -1.32
C HIS A 121 -22.97 20.52 -2.85
N ASP A 122 -24.03 19.88 -3.32
CA ASP A 122 -24.54 20.21 -4.66
C ASP A 122 -25.12 21.64 -4.59
N PRO A 123 -24.73 22.56 -5.49
CA PRO A 123 -25.34 23.88 -5.59
C PRO A 123 -26.79 23.83 -6.08
#